data_AF-E0SSJ6-F1
#
_entry.id   AF-E0SSJ6-F1
#
_cell.length_a   1.000
_cell.length_b   1.000
_cell.length_c   1.000
_cell.angle_alpha   90.00
_cell.angle_beta   90.00
_cell.angle_gamma   90.00
#
_symmetry.space_group_name_H-M   'P 1'
#
loop_
_entity.id
_entity.type
_entity.pdbx_description
1 polymer ?
#
loop_
_entity_poly.entity_id
_entity_poly.type
_entity_poly.pdbx_seq_one_letter_code
_entity_poly.pdbx_strand_id
1 'polypeptide(L)'
;MSLDMLIELANRINRNDLKQLVIDILRNPRLSISSVEPSISIEESPAAPRKHHMFSGGLVIHTLAVARIAEALVDIFESIYNVKADRDLVLAAAILHDIYKYYQYERDVVGGGYKPREDWYLSHDYAIVAELAKRGARDDIIRVVSEVHGIAPITTIEGLVMHLADSIDAKFGEYIQNVLLSRLKVLEQSGCNTTIALIEAARVEGIKNILARIRSKDELIDIVKKYCRNTRSEQT
;
A
#
# COMPACT_ATOMS: atom_id res chain seq x y z
N MET A 1 -4.90 6.07 9.46
CA MET A 1 -5.00 6.68 8.12
C MET A 1 -6.19 6.06 7.47
N SER A 2 -7.03 6.86 6.83
CA SER A 2 -8.34 6.41 6.34
C SER A 2 -8.44 6.57 4.83
N LEU A 3 -9.43 5.90 4.27
CA LEU A 3 -9.87 6.10 2.90
C LEU A 3 -10.17 7.57 2.56
N ASP A 4 -10.54 8.40 3.54
CA ASP A 4 -10.84 9.82 3.34
C ASP A 4 -9.65 10.56 2.72
N MET A 5 -8.42 10.20 3.10
CA MET A 5 -7.21 10.80 2.50
C MET A 5 -7.08 10.47 1.01
N LEU A 6 -7.49 9.26 0.60
CA LEU A 6 -7.50 8.88 -0.82
C LEU A 6 -8.63 9.60 -1.57
N ILE A 7 -9.77 9.82 -0.91
CA ILE A 7 -10.89 10.62 -1.46
C ILE A 7 -10.47 12.09 -1.63
N GLU A 8 -9.73 12.67 -0.69
CA GLU A 8 -9.14 14.00 -0.80
C GLU A 8 -8.20 14.10 -2.00
N LEU A 9 -7.34 13.10 -2.23
CA LEU A 9 -6.51 13.03 -3.44
C LEU A 9 -7.36 12.92 -4.70
N ALA A 10 -8.35 12.03 -4.73
CA ALA A 10 -9.25 11.84 -5.87
C ALA A 10 -9.99 13.13 -6.22
N ASN A 11 -10.29 13.98 -5.24
CA ASN A 11 -10.95 15.26 -5.46
C ASN A 11 -10.12 16.26 -6.28
N ARG A 12 -8.80 16.08 -6.39
CA ARG A 12 -7.92 16.93 -7.21
C ARG A 12 -7.93 16.56 -8.70
N ILE A 13 -8.48 15.40 -9.06
CA ILE A 13 -8.64 14.98 -10.46
C ILE A 13 -9.63 15.93 -11.13
N ASN A 14 -9.25 16.55 -12.24
CA ASN A 14 -10.10 17.53 -12.95
C ASN A 14 -11.03 16.85 -13.97
N ARG A 15 -10.55 15.78 -14.59
CA ARG A 15 -11.28 14.97 -15.55
C ARG A 15 -12.42 14.20 -14.86
N ASN A 16 -13.65 14.68 -15.09
CA ASN A 16 -14.83 14.23 -14.37
C ASN A 16 -15.10 12.72 -14.44
N ASP A 17 -14.91 12.09 -15.60
CA ASP A 17 -15.09 10.65 -15.76
C ASP A 17 -14.14 9.84 -14.85
N LEU A 18 -12.85 10.23 -14.78
CA LEU A 18 -11.89 9.59 -13.88
C LEU A 18 -12.21 9.87 -12.42
N LYS A 19 -12.52 11.13 -12.09
CA LYS A 19 -12.84 11.53 -10.72
C LYS A 19 -14.00 10.70 -10.16
N GLN A 20 -15.09 10.60 -10.93
CA GLN A 20 -16.25 9.81 -10.50
C GLN A 20 -15.90 8.33 -10.39
N LEU A 21 -15.22 7.76 -11.39
CA LEU A 21 -14.78 6.36 -11.34
C LEU A 21 -13.95 6.04 -10.09
N VAL A 22 -12.95 6.88 -9.78
CA VAL A 22 -12.07 6.70 -8.62
C VAL A 22 -12.86 6.85 -7.31
N ILE A 23 -13.68 7.89 -7.18
CA ILE A 23 -14.50 8.12 -5.97
C ILE A 23 -15.50 6.98 -5.77
N ASP A 24 -16.11 6.47 -6.84
CA ASP A 24 -17.07 5.36 -6.78
C ASP A 24 -16.41 4.06 -6.35
N ILE A 25 -15.19 3.78 -6.84
CA ILE A 25 -14.39 2.64 -6.37
C ILE A 25 -14.02 2.85 -4.89
N LEU A 26 -13.53 4.02 -4.49
CA LEU A 26 -13.16 4.27 -3.10
C LEU A 26 -14.37 4.14 -2.16
N ARG A 27 -15.53 4.69 -2.50
CA ARG A 27 -16.73 4.63 -1.64
C ARG A 27 -17.30 3.22 -1.50
N ASN A 28 -17.12 2.37 -2.51
CA ASN A 28 -17.53 0.97 -2.47
C ASN A 28 -16.42 0.10 -3.08
N PRO A 29 -15.33 -0.16 -2.33
CA PRO A 29 -14.11 -0.75 -2.86
C PRO A 29 -14.22 -2.27 -3.01
N ARG A 30 -15.40 -2.77 -3.38
CA ARG A 30 -15.68 -4.19 -3.59
C ARG A 30 -15.29 -4.63 -5.00
N LEU A 31 -14.79 -5.86 -5.13
CA LEU A 31 -14.64 -6.52 -6.42
C LEU A 31 -16.00 -7.04 -6.90
N SER A 32 -16.55 -6.44 -7.95
CA SER A 32 -17.86 -6.81 -8.50
C SER A 32 -17.81 -8.04 -9.41
N ILE A 33 -16.61 -8.47 -9.79
CA ILE A 33 -16.35 -9.63 -10.67
C ILE A 33 -16.44 -10.99 -9.95
N SER A 34 -16.59 -10.99 -8.62
CA SER A 34 -16.62 -12.19 -7.80
C SER A 34 -17.52 -11.98 -6.58
N SER A 35 -18.02 -13.07 -5.99
CA SER A 35 -18.76 -13.05 -4.73
C SER A 35 -17.86 -13.16 -3.49
N VAL A 36 -16.53 -13.18 -3.68
CA VAL A 36 -15.57 -13.26 -2.57
C VAL A 36 -15.65 -11.98 -1.73
N GLU A 37 -15.55 -12.14 -0.41
CA GLU A 37 -15.42 -11.03 0.52
C GLU A 37 -13.96 -10.92 1.02
N PRO A 38 -13.47 -9.70 1.30
CA PRO A 38 -12.13 -9.49 1.82
C PRO A 38 -12.06 -9.89 3.30
N SER A 39 -10.95 -10.49 3.73
CA SER A 39 -10.75 -10.94 5.12
C SER A 39 -10.30 -9.81 6.06
N ILE A 40 -9.82 -8.70 5.52
CA ILE A 40 -9.36 -7.49 6.22
C ILE A 40 -9.89 -6.25 5.51
N SER A 41 -9.74 -5.04 6.09
CA SER A 41 -10.09 -3.78 5.41
C SER A 41 -8.89 -3.16 4.71
N ILE A 42 -9.13 -2.14 3.87
CA ILE A 42 -8.06 -1.37 3.21
C ILE A 42 -7.19 -0.63 4.22
N GLU A 43 -7.80 -0.02 5.23
CA GLU A 43 -7.09 0.69 6.31
C GLU A 43 -6.28 -0.24 7.20
N GLU A 44 -6.67 -1.51 7.25
CA GLU A 44 -5.92 -2.54 7.94
C GLU A 44 -4.79 -3.12 7.08
N SER A 45 -4.99 -3.24 5.76
CA SER A 45 -4.11 -4.01 4.88
C SER A 45 -2.65 -3.53 4.87
N PRO A 46 -1.67 -4.46 4.88
CA PRO A 46 -0.30 -4.14 4.48
C PRO A 46 -0.21 -3.90 2.97
N ALA A 47 0.88 -3.30 2.49
CA ALA A 47 1.13 -3.18 1.05
C ALA A 47 1.79 -4.45 0.48
N ALA A 48 2.77 -5.00 1.17
CA ALA A 48 3.39 -6.27 0.82
C ALA A 48 3.96 -6.94 2.08
N PRO A 49 3.25 -7.91 2.71
CA PRO A 49 3.58 -8.47 4.03
C PRO A 49 5.02 -8.97 4.19
N ARG A 50 5.67 -9.38 3.08
CA ARG A 50 7.04 -9.94 3.08
C ARG A 50 8.08 -9.07 2.36
N LYS A 51 7.72 -7.84 1.98
CA LYS A 51 8.61 -6.96 1.20
C LYS A 51 8.68 -5.56 1.81
N HIS A 52 7.63 -4.76 1.67
CA HIS A 52 7.59 -3.36 2.07
C HIS A 52 6.21 -3.00 2.67
N HIS A 53 6.20 -2.07 3.62
CA HIS A 53 5.02 -1.65 4.36
C HIS A 53 4.22 -2.85 4.90
N MET A 54 4.90 -3.77 5.59
CA MET A 54 4.32 -5.03 6.10
C MET A 54 3.33 -4.86 7.27
N PHE A 55 3.17 -3.64 7.76
CA PHE A 55 2.38 -3.30 8.94
C PHE A 55 0.95 -2.91 8.58
N SER A 56 0.09 -2.86 9.60
CA SER A 56 -1.30 -2.44 9.44
C SER A 56 -1.40 -1.02 8.89
N GLY A 57 -2.25 -0.83 7.88
CA GLY A 57 -2.39 0.44 7.14
C GLY A 57 -1.24 0.76 6.20
N GLY A 58 -0.37 -0.22 5.93
CA GLY A 58 0.73 -0.10 4.99
C GLY A 58 0.28 0.20 3.57
N LEU A 59 -0.86 -0.37 3.14
CA LEU A 59 -1.44 -0.14 1.82
C LEU A 59 -1.76 1.35 1.60
N VAL A 60 -2.48 1.97 2.53
CA VAL A 60 -2.86 3.40 2.41
C VAL A 60 -1.63 4.31 2.38
N ILE A 61 -0.59 4.04 3.18
CA ILE A 61 0.65 4.82 3.11
C ILE A 61 1.30 4.71 1.75
N HIS A 62 1.43 3.47 1.28
CA HIS A 62 2.07 3.17 0.01
C HIS A 62 1.35 3.92 -1.12
N THR A 63 0.02 3.79 -1.21
CA THR A 63 -0.79 4.51 -2.20
C THR A 63 -0.61 6.04 -2.12
N LEU A 64 -0.62 6.62 -0.91
CA LEU A 64 -0.41 8.06 -0.72
C LEU A 64 0.99 8.51 -1.13
N ALA A 65 2.01 7.72 -0.82
CA ALA A 65 3.40 8.03 -1.15
C ALA A 65 3.64 7.93 -2.66
N VAL A 66 3.16 6.84 -3.29
CA VAL A 66 3.20 6.65 -4.75
C VAL A 66 2.53 7.80 -5.47
N ALA A 67 1.33 8.23 -5.05
CA ALA A 67 0.65 9.37 -5.67
C ALA A 67 1.49 10.66 -5.64
N ARG A 68 2.12 10.97 -4.50
CA ARG A 68 2.95 12.18 -4.36
C ARG A 68 4.28 12.08 -5.11
N ILE A 69 4.90 10.91 -5.14
CA ILE A 69 6.11 10.66 -5.92
C ILE A 69 5.79 10.79 -7.41
N ALA A 70 4.69 10.21 -7.88
CA ALA A 70 4.25 10.28 -9.26
C ALA A 70 4.02 11.73 -9.71
N GLU A 71 3.34 12.56 -8.91
CA GLU A 71 3.19 13.99 -9.19
C GLU A 71 4.55 14.71 -9.31
N ALA A 72 5.47 14.44 -8.38
CA ALA A 72 6.80 15.03 -8.41
C ALA A 72 7.61 14.59 -9.64
N LEU A 73 7.48 13.34 -10.07
CA LEU A 73 8.09 12.85 -11.30
C LEU A 73 7.52 13.56 -12.52
N VAL A 74 6.20 13.76 -12.59
CA VAL A 74 5.58 14.54 -13.67
C VAL A 74 6.12 15.97 -13.69
N ASP A 75 6.20 16.64 -12.54
CA ASP A 75 6.75 18.01 -12.45
C ASP A 75 8.19 18.09 -12.98
N ILE A 76 9.04 17.13 -12.61
CA ILE A 76 10.43 17.07 -13.06
C ILE A 76 10.49 16.79 -14.57
N PHE A 77 9.69 15.84 -15.06
CA PHE A 77 9.74 15.45 -16.47
C PHE A 77 9.22 16.56 -17.40
N GLU A 78 8.16 17.25 -17.00
CA GLU A 78 7.65 18.41 -17.72
C GLU A 78 8.64 19.58 -17.71
N SER A 79 9.23 19.89 -16.55
CA SER A 79 10.13 21.04 -16.42
C SER A 79 11.49 20.87 -17.11
N ILE A 80 12.05 19.66 -17.09
CA ILE A 80 13.40 19.41 -17.63
C ILE A 80 13.34 18.93 -19.08
N TYR A 81 12.40 18.04 -19.40
CA TYR A 81 12.35 17.37 -20.71
C TYR A 81 11.23 17.88 -21.60
N ASN A 82 10.34 18.75 -21.09
CA ASN A 82 9.16 19.25 -21.81
C ASN A 82 8.23 18.13 -22.32
N VAL A 83 8.24 16.99 -21.62
CA VAL A 83 7.39 15.83 -21.89
C VAL A 83 6.15 15.94 -21.02
N LYS A 84 4.99 16.14 -21.65
CA LYS A 84 3.70 16.24 -20.95
C LYS A 84 3.15 14.86 -20.61
N ALA A 85 2.57 14.73 -19.42
CA ALA A 85 1.82 13.56 -18.99
C ALA A 85 0.41 13.97 -18.56
N ASP A 86 -0.58 13.09 -18.74
CA ASP A 86 -1.92 13.27 -18.18
C ASP A 86 -1.87 13.11 -16.65
N ARG A 87 -1.81 14.24 -15.94
CA ARG A 87 -1.75 14.31 -14.47
C ARG A 87 -2.97 13.68 -13.79
N ASP A 88 -4.15 13.81 -14.39
CA ASP A 88 -5.38 13.23 -13.85
C ASP A 88 -5.34 11.70 -13.98
N LEU A 89 -4.82 11.19 -15.10
CA LEU A 89 -4.61 9.76 -15.34
C LEU A 89 -3.57 9.17 -14.39
N VAL A 90 -2.44 9.86 -14.20
CA VAL A 90 -1.39 9.46 -13.24
C VAL A 90 -1.95 9.39 -11.82
N LEU A 91 -2.69 10.43 -11.38
CA LEU A 91 -3.25 10.45 -10.04
C LEU A 91 -4.33 9.37 -9.84
N ALA A 92 -5.19 9.16 -10.84
CA ALA A 92 -6.18 8.08 -10.81
C ALA A 92 -5.52 6.71 -10.72
N ALA A 93 -4.50 6.44 -11.55
CA ALA A 93 -3.76 5.19 -11.53
C ALA A 93 -3.05 4.97 -10.19
N ALA A 94 -2.42 6.02 -9.62
CA ALA A 94 -1.78 5.93 -8.32
C ALA A 94 -2.73 5.56 -7.20
N ILE A 95 -3.96 6.08 -7.21
CA ILE A 95 -4.96 5.74 -6.20
C ILE A 95 -5.45 4.29 -6.36
N LEU A 96 -5.56 3.80 -7.60
CA LEU A 96 -6.23 2.54 -7.90
C LEU A 96 -5.31 1.31 -8.03
N HIS A 97 -4.03 1.47 -8.40
CA HIS A 97 -3.16 0.35 -8.83
C HIS A 97 -3.12 -0.85 -7.87
N ASP A 98 -3.17 -0.57 -6.57
CA ASP A 98 -3.06 -1.57 -5.50
C ASP A 98 -4.34 -1.73 -4.67
N ILE A 99 -5.45 -1.08 -5.06
CA ILE A 99 -6.65 -0.95 -4.22
C ILE A 99 -7.25 -2.29 -3.79
N TYR A 100 -7.00 -3.36 -4.55
CA TYR A 100 -7.50 -4.71 -4.29
C TYR A 100 -6.51 -5.63 -3.57
N LYS A 101 -5.34 -5.14 -3.14
CA LYS A 101 -4.39 -5.95 -2.35
C LYS A 101 -4.98 -6.50 -1.06
N TYR A 102 -5.91 -5.77 -0.46
CA TYR A 102 -6.59 -6.21 0.76
C TYR A 102 -7.48 -7.45 0.57
N TYR A 103 -7.84 -7.80 -0.68
CA TYR A 103 -8.50 -9.07 -0.99
C TYR A 103 -7.52 -10.26 -0.98
N GLN A 104 -6.21 -10.03 -1.08
CA GLN A 104 -5.21 -11.09 -1.18
C GLN A 104 -4.70 -11.59 0.17
N TYR A 105 -4.94 -10.82 1.24
CA TYR A 105 -4.33 -11.05 2.54
C TYR A 105 -5.35 -11.31 3.65
N GLU A 106 -4.91 -12.06 4.65
CA GLU A 106 -5.59 -12.27 5.91
C GLU A 106 -4.60 -12.18 7.07
N ARG A 107 -5.12 -12.05 8.30
CA ARG A 107 -4.28 -12.07 9.50
C ARG A 107 -3.66 -13.44 9.69
N ASP A 108 -2.36 -13.49 9.91
CA ASP A 108 -1.69 -14.71 10.30
C ASP A 108 -1.83 -14.89 11.82
N VAL A 109 -2.82 -15.70 12.24
CA VAL A 109 -3.07 -15.96 13.66
C VAL A 109 -1.96 -16.76 14.34
N VAL A 110 -1.14 -17.48 13.57
CA VAL A 110 -0.07 -18.35 14.09
C VAL A 110 1.26 -17.61 14.07
N GLY A 111 1.66 -17.10 12.91
CA GLY A 111 2.93 -16.39 12.69
C GLY A 111 2.91 -14.91 13.06
N GLY A 112 1.71 -14.35 13.29
CA GLY A 112 1.50 -12.92 13.50
C GLY A 112 1.63 -12.09 12.22
N GLY A 113 0.98 -10.92 12.20
CA GLY A 113 0.95 -10.07 11.02
C GLY A 113 -0.03 -10.57 9.96
N TYR A 114 0.42 -10.67 8.71
CA TYR A 114 -0.42 -10.96 7.56
C TYR A 114 0.20 -12.02 6.64
N LYS A 115 -0.65 -12.87 6.07
CA LYS A 115 -0.27 -13.87 5.07
C LYS A 115 -1.22 -13.81 3.86
N PRO A 116 -0.83 -14.36 2.70
CA PRO A 116 -1.78 -14.64 1.63
C PRO A 116 -2.91 -15.53 2.13
N ARG A 117 -4.15 -15.22 1.75
CA ARG A 117 -5.31 -16.07 2.05
C ARG A 117 -5.25 -17.36 1.22
N GLU A 118 -5.90 -18.41 1.72
CA GLU A 118 -5.84 -19.76 1.14
C GLU A 118 -7.10 -20.16 0.35
N ASP A 119 -8.23 -19.50 0.60
CA ASP A 119 -9.56 -19.81 0.05
C ASP A 119 -9.82 -19.16 -1.32
N TRP A 120 -9.12 -18.08 -1.67
CA TRP A 120 -9.27 -17.39 -2.95
C TRP A 120 -8.02 -16.60 -3.34
N TYR A 121 -7.63 -16.66 -4.62
CA TYR A 121 -6.52 -15.86 -5.12
C TYR A 121 -6.70 -15.42 -6.58
N LEU A 122 -6.88 -14.11 -6.77
CA LEU A 122 -6.58 -13.40 -8.02
C LEU A 122 -5.61 -12.27 -7.66
N SER A 123 -4.51 -12.13 -8.42
CA SER A 123 -3.57 -11.03 -8.18
C SER A 123 -4.29 -9.69 -8.26
N HIS A 124 -3.95 -8.74 -7.39
CA HIS A 124 -4.56 -7.41 -7.39
C HIS A 124 -4.42 -6.72 -8.75
N ASP A 125 -3.33 -6.97 -9.49
CA ASP A 125 -3.09 -6.44 -10.84
C ASP A 125 -4.20 -6.83 -11.82
N TYR A 126 -4.59 -8.11 -11.81
CA TYR A 126 -5.68 -8.62 -12.65
C TYR A 126 -7.04 -8.20 -12.10
N ALA A 127 -7.18 -8.14 -10.78
CA ALA A 127 -8.42 -7.76 -10.13
C ALA A 127 -8.83 -6.32 -10.47
N ILE A 128 -7.88 -5.38 -10.43
CA ILE A 128 -8.15 -3.98 -10.79
C ILE A 128 -8.46 -3.83 -12.28
N VAL A 129 -7.71 -4.49 -13.17
CA VAL A 129 -7.97 -4.46 -14.61
C VAL A 129 -9.36 -5.02 -14.93
N ALA A 130 -9.73 -6.16 -14.33
CA ALA A 130 -11.02 -6.79 -14.54
C ALA A 130 -12.18 -5.94 -13.98
N GLU A 131 -12.01 -5.32 -12.81
CA GLU A 131 -13.01 -4.41 -12.26
C GLU A 131 -13.19 -3.17 -13.15
N LEU A 132 -12.10 -2.53 -13.58
CA LEU A 132 -12.16 -1.36 -14.45
C LEU A 132 -12.87 -1.68 -15.77
N ALA A 133 -12.55 -2.82 -16.38
CA ALA A 133 -13.23 -3.29 -17.58
C ALA A 133 -14.73 -3.55 -17.33
N LYS A 134 -15.09 -4.17 -16.19
CA LYS A 134 -16.49 -4.43 -15.81
C LYS A 134 -17.29 -3.14 -15.62
N ARG A 135 -16.65 -2.08 -15.13
CA ARG A 135 -17.26 -0.76 -14.93
C ARG A 135 -17.33 0.09 -16.21
N GLY A 136 -16.81 -0.41 -17.33
CA GLY A 136 -16.75 0.35 -18.58
C GLY A 136 -15.79 1.54 -18.49
N ALA A 137 -14.73 1.42 -17.69
CA ALA A 137 -13.67 2.43 -17.63
C ALA A 137 -13.00 2.58 -19.00
N ARG A 138 -12.42 3.77 -19.25
CA ARG A 138 -11.69 4.05 -20.48
C ARG A 138 -10.43 3.19 -20.60
N ASP A 139 -10.06 2.89 -21.84
CA ASP A 139 -8.86 2.09 -22.15
C ASP A 139 -7.57 2.72 -21.62
N ASP A 140 -7.52 4.05 -21.51
CA ASP A 140 -6.34 4.77 -21.02
C ASP A 140 -6.00 4.41 -19.56
N ILE A 141 -6.97 4.45 -18.64
CA ILE A 141 -6.75 4.08 -17.23
C ILE A 141 -6.52 2.57 -17.08
N ILE A 142 -7.22 1.74 -17.85
CA ILE A 142 -7.01 0.29 -17.84
C ILE A 142 -5.56 -0.03 -18.23
N ARG A 143 -5.08 0.59 -19.32
CA ARG A 143 -3.70 0.41 -19.80
C ARG A 143 -2.70 0.88 -18.76
N VAL A 144 -2.79 2.13 -18.28
CA VAL A 144 -1.81 2.67 -17.32
C VAL A 144 -1.73 1.82 -16.05
N VAL A 145 -2.88 1.41 -15.49
CA VAL A 145 -2.89 0.55 -14.30
C VAL A 145 -2.27 -0.82 -14.56
N SER A 146 -2.47 -1.40 -15.75
CA SER A 146 -1.85 -2.69 -16.10
C SER A 146 -0.32 -2.65 -16.25
N GLU A 147 0.24 -1.46 -16.50
CA GLU A 147 1.68 -1.25 -16.73
C GLU A 147 2.48 -1.06 -15.42
N VAL A 148 1.82 -0.65 -14.32
CA VAL A 148 2.49 -0.18 -13.08
C VAL A 148 3.49 -1.20 -12.53
N HIS A 149 3.13 -2.49 -12.49
CA HIS A 149 3.94 -3.52 -11.83
C HIS A 149 4.90 -4.20 -12.82
N GLY A 150 4.93 -3.76 -14.08
CA GLY A 150 5.80 -4.31 -15.14
C GLY A 150 5.41 -5.71 -15.63
N ILE A 151 4.20 -6.17 -15.32
CA ILE A 151 3.65 -7.43 -15.86
C ILE A 151 3.30 -7.25 -17.34
N ALA A 152 2.63 -6.15 -17.67
CA ALA A 152 2.47 -5.70 -19.03
C ALA A 152 3.68 -4.82 -19.45
N PRO A 153 4.05 -4.80 -20.74
CA PRO A 153 5.04 -3.86 -21.24
C PRO A 153 4.61 -2.42 -20.95
N ILE A 154 5.53 -1.62 -20.42
CA ILE A 154 5.30 -0.19 -20.22
C ILE A 154 5.36 0.50 -21.58
N THR A 155 4.26 1.12 -21.99
CA THR A 155 4.13 1.70 -23.33
C THR A 155 3.59 3.12 -23.32
N THR A 156 3.32 3.68 -22.14
CA THR A 156 2.87 5.06 -21.93
C THR A 156 3.83 5.83 -21.02
N ILE A 157 3.82 7.16 -21.11
CA ILE A 157 4.62 8.01 -20.20
C ILE A 157 4.05 7.89 -18.79
N GLU A 158 2.72 7.91 -18.66
CA GLU A 158 2.00 7.76 -17.40
C GLU A 158 2.28 6.40 -16.75
N GLY A 159 2.30 5.32 -17.52
CA GLY A 159 2.69 3.99 -17.06
C GLY A 159 4.14 3.94 -16.57
N LEU A 160 5.07 4.60 -17.27
CA LEU A 160 6.46 4.71 -16.82
C LEU A 160 6.58 5.52 -15.53
N VAL A 161 5.92 6.66 -15.45
CA VAL A 161 5.87 7.49 -14.22
C VAL A 161 5.35 6.67 -13.06
N MET A 162 4.26 5.94 -13.26
CA MET A 162 3.65 5.09 -12.25
C MET A 162 4.56 3.96 -11.80
N HIS A 163 5.16 3.22 -12.74
CA HIS A 163 6.10 2.14 -12.44
C HIS A 163 7.31 2.64 -11.62
N LEU A 164 7.86 3.80 -12.00
CA LEU A 164 8.96 4.41 -11.28
C LEU A 164 8.54 4.86 -9.88
N ALA A 165 7.37 5.50 -9.75
CA ALA A 165 6.85 5.96 -8.46
C ALA A 165 6.62 4.80 -7.48
N ASP A 166 5.96 3.73 -7.93
CA ASP A 166 5.78 2.49 -7.17
C ASP A 166 7.12 1.91 -6.71
N SER A 167 8.05 1.76 -7.65
CA SER A 167 9.39 1.22 -7.37
C SER A 167 10.20 2.07 -6.40
N ILE A 168 10.09 3.40 -6.46
CA ILE A 168 10.78 4.32 -5.54
C ILE A 168 10.23 4.15 -4.13
N ASP A 169 8.91 4.16 -3.96
CA ASP A 169 8.29 4.00 -2.64
C ASP A 169 8.58 2.62 -2.06
N ALA A 170 8.40 1.55 -2.84
CA ALA A 170 8.67 0.19 -2.38
C ALA A 170 10.10 0.02 -1.86
N LYS A 171 11.10 0.55 -2.58
CA LYS A 171 12.51 0.52 -2.14
C LYS A 171 12.75 1.33 -0.87
N PHE A 172 12.18 2.53 -0.79
CA PHE A 172 12.32 3.40 0.38
C PHE A 172 11.65 2.77 1.62
N GLY A 173 10.44 2.26 1.45
CA GLY A 173 9.66 1.57 2.48
C GLY A 173 10.35 0.33 3.01
N GLU A 174 10.90 -0.52 2.12
CA GLU A 174 11.71 -1.67 2.51
C GLU A 174 12.93 -1.26 3.33
N TYR A 175 13.68 -0.25 2.87
CA TYR A 175 14.86 0.24 3.59
C TYR A 175 14.51 0.72 5.00
N ILE A 176 13.51 1.59 5.12
CA ILE A 176 13.08 2.16 6.40
C ILE A 176 12.56 1.07 7.35
N GLN A 177 11.79 0.12 6.84
CA GLN A 177 11.31 -1.03 7.60
C GLN A 177 12.49 -1.87 8.15
N ASN A 178 13.49 -2.14 7.32
CA ASN A 178 14.67 -2.91 7.74
C ASN A 178 15.49 -2.17 8.79
N VAL A 179 15.60 -0.84 8.70
CA VAL A 179 16.23 -0.02 9.75
C VAL A 179 15.48 -0.13 11.08
N LEU A 180 14.14 -0.10 11.07
CA LEU A 180 13.34 -0.29 12.29
C LEU A 180 13.60 -1.66 12.92
N LEU A 181 13.48 -2.73 12.13
CA LEU A 181 13.69 -4.10 12.62
C LEU A 181 15.10 -4.30 13.17
N SER A 182 16.12 -3.78 12.47
CA SER A 182 17.50 -3.83 12.93
C SER A 182 17.69 -3.16 14.30
N ARG A 183 17.03 -2.01 14.53
CA ARG A 183 17.08 -1.30 15.82
C ARG A 183 16.35 -2.03 16.94
N LEU A 184 15.29 -2.75 16.59
CA LEU A 184 14.46 -3.51 17.53
C LEU A 184 15.06 -4.87 17.90
N LYS A 185 16.05 -5.37 17.14
CA LYS A 185 16.67 -6.69 17.32
C LYS A 185 17.14 -6.99 18.75
N VAL A 186 17.48 -5.97 19.53
CA VAL A 186 17.83 -6.14 20.96
C VAL A 186 16.69 -6.75 21.79
N LEU A 187 15.43 -6.52 21.42
CA LEU A 187 14.26 -7.11 22.08
C LEU A 187 14.16 -8.62 21.85
N GLU A 188 14.80 -9.17 20.82
CA GLU A 188 14.79 -10.62 20.56
C GLU A 188 15.52 -11.38 21.69
N GLN A 189 16.47 -10.74 22.38
CA GLN A 189 17.18 -11.32 23.53
C GLN A 189 16.22 -11.63 24.70
N SER A 190 15.11 -10.90 24.80
CA SER A 190 14.05 -11.17 25.79
C SER A 190 12.94 -12.07 25.24
N GLY A 191 13.16 -12.75 24.10
CA GLY A 191 12.18 -13.63 23.47
C GLY A 191 11.07 -12.91 22.69
N CYS A 192 11.20 -11.60 22.47
CA CYS A 192 10.22 -10.83 21.71
C CYS A 192 10.36 -11.11 20.21
N ASN A 193 9.24 -11.43 19.54
CA ASN A 193 9.19 -11.39 18.09
C ASN A 193 9.01 -9.93 17.64
N THR A 194 10.12 -9.32 17.21
CA THR A 194 10.20 -7.89 16.85
C THR A 194 9.29 -7.51 15.69
N THR A 195 9.15 -8.39 14.70
CA THR A 195 8.25 -8.20 13.56
C THR A 195 6.80 -8.13 14.02
N ILE A 196 6.35 -9.09 14.82
CA ILE A 196 4.97 -9.10 15.33
C ILE A 196 4.72 -7.88 16.23
N ALA A 197 5.65 -7.59 17.14
CA ALA A 197 5.54 -6.43 18.04
C ALA A 197 5.48 -5.11 17.27
N LEU A 198 6.27 -4.97 16.20
CA LEU A 198 6.25 -3.78 15.33
C LEU A 198 4.92 -3.64 14.60
N ILE A 199 4.38 -4.74 14.04
CA ILE A 199 3.08 -4.72 13.35
C ILE A 199 1.97 -4.33 14.32
N GLU A 200 1.96 -4.90 15.52
CA GLU A 200 0.96 -4.58 16.53
C GLU A 200 1.10 -3.15 17.07
N ALA A 201 2.33 -2.69 17.31
CA ALA A 201 2.60 -1.30 17.69
C ALA A 201 2.14 -0.34 16.59
N ALA A 202 2.40 -0.64 15.32
CA ALA A 202 1.93 0.17 14.20
C ALA A 202 0.39 0.21 14.11
N ARG A 203 -0.29 -0.89 14.45
CA ARG A 203 -1.75 -0.98 14.50
C ARG A 203 -2.36 -0.14 15.62
N VAL A 204 -1.77 -0.16 16.81
CA VAL A 204 -2.33 0.51 18.01
C VAL A 204 -1.88 1.97 18.11
N GLU A 205 -0.58 2.25 17.93
CA GLU A 205 0.01 3.59 18.09
C GLU A 205 -0.03 4.41 16.80
N GLY A 206 -0.31 3.76 15.66
CA GLY A 206 -0.20 4.34 14.34
C GLY A 206 1.24 4.36 13.83
N ILE A 207 1.46 3.83 12.63
CA ILE A 207 2.78 3.74 12.01
C ILE A 207 3.52 5.09 11.85
N LYS A 208 2.83 6.21 11.58
CA LYS A 208 3.52 7.54 11.52
C LYS A 208 4.19 7.87 12.85
N ASN A 209 3.55 7.53 13.97
CA ASN A 209 4.09 7.72 15.31
C ASN A 209 5.33 6.83 15.53
N ILE A 210 5.30 5.59 15.05
CA ILE A 210 6.45 4.68 15.08
C ILE A 210 7.61 5.22 14.23
N LEU A 211 7.34 5.62 12.98
CA LEU A 211 8.34 6.14 12.05
C LEU A 211 9.00 7.43 12.54
N ALA A 212 8.27 8.30 13.24
CA ALA A 212 8.83 9.52 13.84
C ALA A 212 9.97 9.23 14.82
N ARG A 213 10.00 8.04 15.42
CA ARG A 213 11.02 7.59 16.38
C ARG A 213 12.18 6.85 15.76
N ILE A 214 12.23 6.70 14.42
CA ILE A 214 13.29 5.92 13.75
C ILE A 214 14.71 6.39 14.10
N ARG A 215 14.89 7.69 14.39
CA ARG A 215 16.19 8.26 14.77
C ARG A 215 16.54 8.00 16.23
N SER A 216 15.57 7.94 17.13
CA SER A 216 15.73 7.71 18.58
C SER A 216 15.56 6.22 18.90
N LYS A 217 16.69 5.50 19.02
CA LYS A 217 16.66 4.04 19.23
C LYS A 217 15.92 3.68 20.52
N ASP A 218 16.15 4.41 21.60
CA ASP A 218 15.58 4.12 22.91
C ASP A 218 14.06 4.35 22.93
N GLU A 219 13.57 5.46 22.36
CA GLU A 219 12.13 5.71 22.23
C GLU A 219 11.43 4.66 21.37
N LEU A 220 12.06 4.22 20.28
CA LEU A 220 11.52 3.17 19.41
C LEU A 220 11.43 1.83 20.15
N ILE A 221 12.45 1.48 20.92
CA ILE A 221 12.44 0.28 21.77
C ILE A 221 11.34 0.40 22.82
N ASP A 222 11.24 1.55 23.49
CA ASP A 222 10.30 1.77 24.58
C ASP A 222 8.84 1.70 24.17
N ILE A 223 8.52 2.16 22.95
CA ILE A 223 7.16 2.06 22.43
C ILE A 223 6.84 0.63 21.96
N VAL A 224 7.75 -0.04 21.24
CA VAL A 224 7.50 -1.37 20.67
C VAL A 224 7.54 -2.47 21.73
N LYS A 225 8.40 -2.35 22.77
CA LYS A 225 8.51 -3.38 23.83
C LYS A 225 7.20 -3.65 24.56
N LYS A 226 6.29 -2.68 24.61
CA LYS A 226 4.94 -2.82 25.19
C LYS A 226 4.10 -3.88 24.47
N TYR A 227 4.43 -4.16 23.22
CA TYR A 227 3.72 -5.08 22.33
C TYR A 227 4.46 -6.41 22.14
N CYS A 228 5.56 -6.62 22.87
CA CYS A 228 6.19 -7.93 22.96
C CYS A 228 5.26 -8.87 23.72
N ARG A 229 4.48 -9.67 22.99
CA ARG A 229 3.74 -10.79 23.58
C ARG A 229 4.76 -11.79 24.11
N ASN A 230 4.68 -12.12 25.39
CA ASN A 230 5.46 -13.24 25.93
C ASN A 230 4.95 -14.51 25.24
N THR A 231 5.76 -15.11 24.38
CA THR A 231 5.56 -16.43 23.76
C THR A 231 5.57 -17.58 24.77
N ARG A 232 5.32 -17.31 26.07
CA ARG A 232 5.40 -18.29 27.18
C ARG A 232 4.07 -18.56 27.89
N SER A 233 2.93 -18.01 27.47
CA SER A 233 1.66 -18.15 28.21
C SER A 233 0.48 -18.76 27.44
N GLU A 234 0.72 -19.52 26.37
CA GLU A 234 -0.35 -20.28 25.67
C GLU A 234 0.08 -21.75 25.38
N GLN A 235 0.92 -22.32 26.25
CA GLN A 235 1.18 -23.75 26.33
C GLN A 235 1.08 -24.21 27.78
N THR A 236 -0.13 -24.16 28.33
CA THR A 236 -0.53 -24.92 29.54
C THR A 236 -1.96 -25.37 29.38
#